data_AF-A0A845W7K3-F1
#
_entry.id   AF-A0A845W7K3-F1
#
_cell.length_a   1.000
_cell.length_b   1.000
_cell.length_c   1.000
_cell.angle_alpha   90.00
_cell.angle_beta   90.00
_cell.angle_gamma   90.00
#
_symmetry.space_group_name_H-M   'P 1'
#
loop_
_entity.id
_entity.type
_entity.pdbx_description
1 polymer ?
#
loop_
_entity_poly.entity_id
_entity_poly.type
_entity_poly.pdbx_seq_one_letter_code
_entity_poly.pdbx_strand_id
1 'polypeptide(L)'
;FTNINFEKLRFYAHDPFFVKVNWKSYMDTFLDNYHLEAYHPNFRTFFDSRYIESIFRDDFIVQAIHLREKPQIKTSALREYIDCYSKYVGKFPEDYGAVWLCIYPNIIIEIYQCFALVAVVIPESIDTCSIHEYRLVEEQFSQHQDFLNAFDQYMYEIEYEDHDLMTKIHQGRKALYQQGQQHCGPYHPTKEAGQQQFHDYIRRMIPVSLDGNILGGLGASKKTVSPTMDVVKPS
;
A
#
# COMPACT_ATOMS: atom_id res chain seq x y z
N PHE A 1 14.39 9.05 1.16
CA PHE A 1 13.97 7.74 0.62
C PHE A 1 15.21 6.92 0.21
N THR A 2 16.02 6.56 1.21
CA THR A 2 16.98 5.42 1.35
C THR A 2 17.82 4.86 0.17
N ASN A 3 19.03 4.38 0.54
CA ASN A 3 19.93 3.54 -0.25
C ASN A 3 19.40 2.08 -0.38
N ILE A 4 18.14 1.89 -0.79
CA ILE A 4 17.61 0.53 -0.98
C ILE A 4 18.28 -0.06 -2.21
N ASN A 5 19.10 -1.08 -1.98
CA ASN A 5 19.78 -1.79 -3.05
C ASN A 5 19.02 -3.07 -3.38
N PHE A 6 18.12 -2.99 -4.37
CA PHE A 6 17.37 -4.13 -4.89
C PHE A 6 18.28 -5.26 -5.42
N GLU A 7 19.52 -4.98 -5.81
CA GLU A 7 20.48 -6.01 -6.27
C GLU A 7 20.89 -6.98 -5.15
N LYS A 8 20.75 -6.56 -3.89
CA LYS A 8 21.03 -7.40 -2.72
C LYS A 8 19.85 -8.28 -2.31
N LEU A 9 18.66 -8.01 -2.82
CA LEU A 9 17.47 -8.76 -2.45
C LEU A 9 17.42 -10.11 -3.17
N ARG A 10 16.96 -11.13 -2.45
CA ARG A 10 16.74 -12.48 -2.95
C ARG A 10 15.31 -12.87 -2.62
N PHE A 11 14.66 -13.48 -3.60
CA PHE A 11 13.35 -14.08 -3.47
C PHE A 11 13.41 -15.25 -2.47
N TYR A 12 12.48 -15.29 -1.51
CA TYR A 12 12.37 -16.41 -0.58
C TYR A 12 10.97 -17.04 -0.52
N ALA A 13 9.91 -16.31 -0.88
CA ALA A 13 8.55 -16.86 -0.90
C ALA A 13 7.65 -16.13 -1.93
N HIS A 14 6.68 -16.86 -2.47
CA HIS A 14 5.58 -16.32 -3.26
C HIS A 14 4.27 -16.95 -2.79
N ASP A 15 3.37 -16.12 -2.27
CA ASP A 15 2.11 -16.55 -1.69
C ASP A 15 0.95 -15.87 -2.42
N PRO A 16 0.34 -16.56 -3.40
CA PRO A 16 -0.85 -16.05 -4.04
C PRO A 16 -2.08 -16.30 -3.17
N PHE A 17 -2.90 -15.27 -2.97
CA PHE A 17 -4.15 -15.39 -2.22
C PHE A 17 -5.30 -14.64 -2.88
N PHE A 18 -6.53 -15.06 -2.57
CA PHE A 18 -7.75 -14.47 -3.10
C PHE A 18 -8.47 -13.63 -2.05
N VAL A 19 -8.96 -12.47 -2.48
CA VAL A 19 -9.69 -11.54 -1.63
C VAL A 19 -11.06 -11.27 -2.23
N LYS A 20 -12.11 -11.34 -1.41
CA LYS A 20 -13.51 -11.09 -1.81
C LYS A 20 -13.86 -9.60 -1.74
N VAL A 21 -13.07 -8.79 -2.42
CA VAL A 21 -13.29 -7.35 -2.57
C VAL A 21 -13.02 -6.91 -4.01
N ASN A 22 -13.55 -5.75 -4.39
CA ASN A 22 -13.11 -5.09 -5.62
C ASN A 22 -11.63 -4.72 -5.51
N TRP A 23 -10.85 -4.95 -6.56
CA TRP A 23 -9.42 -4.61 -6.58
C TRP A 23 -9.12 -3.16 -6.20
N LYS A 24 -10.00 -2.21 -6.56
CA LYS A 24 -9.82 -0.79 -6.20
C LYS A 24 -9.96 -0.58 -4.70
N SER A 25 -10.84 -1.34 -4.02
CA SER A 25 -10.95 -1.28 -2.56
C SER A 25 -9.70 -1.80 -1.87
N TYR A 26 -9.01 -2.79 -2.45
CA TYR A 26 -7.71 -3.23 -1.94
C TYR A 26 -6.66 -2.11 -2.07
N MET A 27 -6.58 -1.48 -3.25
CA MET A 27 -5.69 -0.33 -3.47
C MET A 27 -6.03 0.86 -2.56
N ASP A 28 -7.31 1.13 -2.34
CA ASP A 28 -7.79 2.20 -1.46
C ASP A 28 -7.36 1.96 -0.01
N THR A 29 -7.44 0.72 0.49
CA THR A 29 -6.97 0.37 1.83
C THR A 29 -5.46 0.58 1.94
N PHE A 30 -4.67 0.09 0.96
CA PHE A 30 -3.21 0.30 0.97
C PHE A 30 -2.82 1.80 0.99
N LEU A 31 -3.58 2.65 0.30
CA LEU A 31 -3.31 4.08 0.18
C LEU A 31 -3.95 4.93 1.29
N ASP A 32 -4.65 4.30 2.23
CA ASP A 32 -5.27 4.95 3.37
C ASP A 32 -4.32 4.95 4.57
N ASN A 33 -3.75 6.09 4.92
CA ASN A 33 -2.94 6.17 6.15
C ASN A 33 -3.79 6.45 7.41
N TYR A 34 -5.10 6.66 7.27
CA TYR A 34 -5.97 7.00 8.39
C TYR A 34 -6.23 5.77 9.28
N HIS A 35 -6.41 4.60 8.66
CA HIS A 35 -6.66 3.36 9.42
C HIS A 35 -5.45 2.90 10.24
N LEU A 36 -4.23 3.33 9.92
CA LEU A 36 -3.00 2.92 10.61
C LEU A 36 -3.05 3.04 12.14
N GLU A 37 -3.56 4.16 12.65
CA GLU A 37 -3.67 4.38 14.10
C GLU A 37 -4.93 3.76 14.72
N ALA A 38 -5.99 3.63 13.92
CA ALA A 38 -7.33 3.26 14.37
C ALA A 38 -7.57 1.74 14.35
N TYR A 39 -6.97 1.04 13.39
CA TYR A 39 -7.29 -0.34 13.03
C TYR A 39 -6.17 -1.34 13.30
N HIS A 40 -4.91 -0.89 13.36
CA HIS A 40 -3.77 -1.74 13.67
C HIS A 40 -3.23 -1.53 15.08
N PRO A 41 -3.73 -2.25 16.10
CA PRO A 41 -3.35 -2.04 17.50
C PRO A 41 -1.87 -2.26 17.78
N ASN A 42 -1.18 -3.07 16.97
CA ASN A 42 0.24 -3.40 17.11
C ASN A 42 1.13 -2.56 16.20
N PHE A 43 0.74 -2.37 14.94
CA PHE A 43 1.45 -1.49 14.02
C PHE A 43 1.66 -0.10 14.63
N ARG A 44 0.58 0.47 15.20
CA ARG A 44 0.62 1.80 15.81
C ARG A 44 1.54 1.91 17.02
N THR A 45 2.00 0.81 17.61
CA THR A 45 2.94 0.88 18.74
C THR A 45 4.39 0.79 18.33
N PHE A 46 4.65 0.42 17.08
CA PHE A 46 5.98 0.34 16.50
C PHE A 46 6.27 1.53 15.58
N PHE A 47 5.30 1.92 14.74
CA PHE A 47 5.40 3.03 13.81
C PHE A 47 4.68 4.29 14.29
N ASP A 48 5.21 5.45 13.90
CA ASP A 48 4.62 6.75 14.18
C ASP A 48 3.83 7.27 12.98
N SER A 49 2.54 6.91 12.94
CA SER A 49 1.63 7.32 11.87
C SER A 49 1.39 8.82 11.82
N ARG A 50 1.80 9.62 12.82
CA ARG A 50 1.58 11.08 12.84
C ARG A 50 2.33 11.77 11.71
N TYR A 51 3.53 11.29 11.39
CA TYR A 51 4.42 11.86 10.39
C TYR A 51 4.68 10.84 9.28
N ILE A 52 3.99 11.03 8.16
CA ILE A 52 4.21 10.25 6.95
C ILE A 52 4.68 11.22 5.88
N GLU A 53 5.89 10.96 5.37
CA GLU A 53 6.44 11.68 4.24
C GLU A 53 5.90 11.06 2.95
N SER A 54 5.54 11.87 1.95
CA SER A 54 5.04 11.34 0.69
C SER A 54 5.63 12.07 -0.51
N ILE A 55 6.03 11.30 -1.52
CA ILE A 55 6.32 11.78 -2.87
C ILE A 55 5.19 11.34 -3.78
N PHE A 56 4.57 12.31 -4.45
CA PHE A 56 3.55 12.06 -5.45
C PHE A 56 4.13 12.25 -6.86
N ARG A 57 3.79 11.33 -7.76
CA ARG A 57 4.05 11.39 -9.20
C ARG A 57 2.78 10.98 -9.95
N ASP A 58 2.79 11.18 -11.27
CA ASP A 58 1.61 10.94 -12.10
C ASP A 58 1.22 9.46 -12.17
N ASP A 59 2.19 8.56 -12.01
CA ASP A 59 2.11 7.11 -12.20
C ASP A 59 2.49 6.31 -10.95
N PHE A 60 3.00 6.96 -9.90
CA PHE A 60 3.27 6.30 -8.62
C PHE A 60 3.25 7.26 -7.43
N ILE A 61 3.14 6.67 -6.24
CA ILE A 61 3.32 7.33 -4.95
C ILE A 61 4.36 6.59 -4.12
N VAL A 62 5.18 7.34 -3.39
CA VAL A 62 6.08 6.83 -2.35
C VAL A 62 5.64 7.42 -1.02
N GLN A 63 5.55 6.60 0.01
CA GLN A 63 5.27 7.01 1.38
C GLN A 63 6.31 6.41 2.30
N ALA A 64 6.73 7.15 3.32
CA ALA A 64 7.67 6.64 4.30
C ALA A 64 7.19 7.01 5.70
N ILE A 65 7.25 6.01 6.58
CA ILE A 65 6.83 6.12 7.98
C ILE A 65 8.01 5.84 8.89
N HIS A 66 8.09 6.61 9.97
CA HIS A 66 9.16 6.53 10.96
C HIS A 66 8.84 5.52 12.06
N LEU A 67 9.88 4.96 12.67
CA LEU A 67 9.74 4.22 13.92
C LEU A 67 9.38 5.17 15.07
N ARG A 68 8.65 4.69 16.07
CA ARG A 68 8.48 5.45 17.31
C ARG A 68 9.78 5.50 18.08
N GLU A 69 10.07 6.66 18.69
CA GLU A 69 11.21 6.82 19.62
C GLU A 69 11.18 5.82 20.79
N LYS A 70 9.96 5.45 21.23
CA LYS A 70 9.72 4.52 22.34
C LYS A 70 8.67 3.48 21.94
N PRO A 71 9.05 2.44 21.17
CA PRO A 71 8.11 1.41 20.75
C PRO A 71 7.53 0.66 21.94
N GLN A 72 6.25 0.27 21.86
CA GLN A 72 5.61 -0.60 22.84
C GLN A 72 5.29 -1.94 22.20
N ILE A 73 6.08 -2.97 22.48
CA ILE A 73 5.88 -4.29 21.88
C ILE A 73 4.70 -4.99 22.56
N LYS A 74 3.60 -5.20 21.83
CA LYS A 74 2.33 -5.73 22.38
C LYS A 74 2.02 -7.17 22.00
N THR A 75 2.42 -7.65 20.83
CA THR A 75 2.24 -9.06 20.42
C THR A 75 3.51 -9.88 20.53
N SER A 76 3.32 -11.20 20.57
CA SER A 76 4.41 -12.17 20.46
C SER A 76 5.07 -12.11 19.09
N ALA A 77 4.32 -11.93 17.99
CA ALA A 77 4.90 -11.91 16.64
C ALA A 77 5.82 -10.71 16.42
N LEU A 78 5.37 -9.49 16.75
CA LEU A 78 6.22 -8.30 16.68
C LEU A 78 7.45 -8.41 17.60
N ARG A 79 7.30 -9.01 18.79
CA ARG A 79 8.44 -9.24 19.69
C ARG A 79 9.46 -10.17 19.08
N GLU A 80 9.01 -11.32 18.59
CA GLU A 80 9.87 -12.32 17.96
C GLU A 80 10.61 -11.72 16.77
N TYR A 81 9.92 -10.94 15.92
CA TYR A 81 10.55 -10.25 14.81
C TYR A 81 11.65 -9.28 15.27
N ILE A 82 11.39 -8.45 16.29
CA ILE A 82 12.38 -7.51 16.83
C ILE A 82 13.58 -8.25 17.43
N ASP A 83 13.35 -9.36 18.12
CA ASP A 83 14.41 -10.17 18.73
C ASP A 83 15.28 -10.84 17.66
N CYS A 84 14.66 -11.42 16.62
CA CYS A 84 15.37 -11.96 15.46
C CYS A 84 16.15 -10.88 14.69
N TYR A 85 15.53 -9.72 14.46
CA TYR A 85 16.20 -8.59 13.81
C TYR A 85 17.44 -8.16 14.61
N SER A 86 17.30 -8.05 15.94
CA SER A 86 18.41 -7.71 16.84
C SER A 86 19.54 -8.74 16.81
N LYS A 87 19.19 -10.02 16.70
CA LYS A 87 20.14 -11.14 16.60
C LYS A 87 20.94 -11.14 15.29
N TYR A 88 20.28 -10.89 14.15
CA TYR A 88 20.89 -11.05 12.82
C TYR A 88 21.42 -9.76 12.20
N VAL A 89 20.70 -8.66 12.38
CA VAL A 89 20.99 -7.36 11.76
C VAL A 89 21.61 -6.40 12.78
N GLY A 90 21.13 -6.44 14.02
CA GLY A 90 21.53 -5.53 15.08
C GLY A 90 20.44 -4.47 15.33
N LYS A 91 20.81 -3.19 15.34
CA LYS A 91 19.85 -2.13 15.67
C LYS A 91 19.02 -1.75 14.46
N PHE A 92 17.72 -1.51 14.69
CA PHE A 92 16.87 -0.86 13.69
C PHE A 92 17.45 0.51 13.32
N PRO A 93 17.26 0.95 12.07
CA PRO A 93 17.75 2.24 11.62
C PRO A 93 16.98 3.40 12.28
N GLU A 94 17.63 4.55 12.39
CA GLU A 94 17.04 5.76 12.98
C GLU A 94 16.19 6.56 11.96
N ASP A 95 16.27 6.23 10.66
CA ASP A 95 15.63 7.01 9.60
C ASP A 95 14.18 6.59 9.32
N TYR A 96 13.92 5.41 8.74
CA TYR A 96 12.59 4.99 8.36
C TYR A 96 12.29 3.57 8.85
N GLY A 97 11.06 3.41 9.34
CA GLY A 97 10.51 2.14 9.75
C GLY A 97 9.94 1.33 8.59
N ALA A 98 9.26 1.98 7.65
CA ALA A 98 8.82 1.35 6.42
C ALA A 98 8.74 2.37 5.29
N VAL A 99 8.92 1.88 4.06
CA VAL A 99 8.69 2.65 2.83
C VAL A 99 7.69 1.88 1.97
N TRP A 100 6.62 2.56 1.57
CA TRP A 100 5.55 2.05 0.75
C TRP A 100 5.55 2.72 -0.62
N LEU A 101 5.48 1.92 -1.67
CA LEU A 101 5.35 2.35 -3.05
C LEU A 101 4.04 1.80 -3.60
N CYS A 102 3.30 2.61 -4.32
CA CYS A 102 2.24 2.14 -5.19
C CYS A 102 2.50 2.66 -6.60
N ILE A 103 2.81 1.75 -7.52
CA ILE A 103 2.92 2.01 -8.95
C ILE A 103 1.56 1.69 -9.55
N TYR A 104 0.91 2.71 -10.09
CA TYR A 104 -0.44 2.57 -10.61
C TYR A 104 -0.47 1.71 -11.88
N PRO A 105 -1.53 0.91 -12.09
CA PRO A 105 -2.74 0.85 -11.26
C PRO A 105 -2.67 -0.11 -10.06
N ASN A 106 -1.72 -1.03 -10.01
CA ASN A 106 -1.93 -2.28 -9.25
C ASN A 106 -0.67 -2.96 -8.71
N ILE A 107 0.47 -2.27 -8.66
CA ILE A 107 1.71 -2.81 -8.09
C ILE A 107 1.99 -2.09 -6.77
N ILE A 108 2.15 -2.86 -5.71
CA ILE A 108 2.49 -2.41 -4.37
C ILE A 108 3.90 -2.91 -4.04
N ILE A 109 4.72 -2.06 -3.43
CA ILE A 109 6.04 -2.43 -2.92
C ILE A 109 6.15 -1.92 -1.50
N GLU A 110 6.45 -2.80 -0.56
CA GLU A 110 6.62 -2.46 0.85
C GLU A 110 8.02 -2.86 1.27
N ILE A 111 8.71 -1.96 1.95
CA ILE A 111 10.12 -2.13 2.27
C ILE A 111 10.30 -1.93 3.77
N TYR A 112 10.76 -3.00 4.42
CA TYR A 112 10.94 -3.11 5.86
C TYR A 112 12.38 -3.48 6.15
N GLN A 113 13.25 -2.47 6.31
CA GLN A 113 14.68 -2.65 6.56
C GLN A 113 15.35 -3.58 5.53
N CYS A 114 15.57 -4.86 5.89
CA CYS A 114 16.21 -5.87 5.05
C CYS A 114 15.23 -6.75 4.27
N PHE A 115 13.92 -6.49 4.38
CA PHE A 115 12.85 -7.19 3.66
C PHE A 115 12.17 -6.27 2.65
N ALA A 116 11.65 -6.87 1.59
CA ALA A 116 10.72 -6.22 0.69
C ALA A 116 9.58 -7.17 0.30
N LEU A 117 8.38 -6.64 0.20
CA LEU A 117 7.21 -7.30 -0.34
C LEU A 117 6.85 -6.60 -1.64
N VAL A 118 6.66 -7.36 -2.71
CA VAL A 118 6.16 -6.84 -3.98
C VAL A 118 4.85 -7.55 -4.28
N ALA A 119 3.74 -6.83 -4.31
CA ALA A 119 2.43 -7.39 -4.57
C ALA A 119 1.87 -6.86 -5.90
N VAL A 120 1.30 -7.75 -6.70
CA VAL A 120 0.51 -7.39 -7.89
C VAL A 120 -0.95 -7.74 -7.64
N VAL A 121 -1.83 -6.73 -7.71
CA VAL A 121 -3.27 -6.86 -7.50
C VAL A 121 -3.95 -7.12 -8.84
N ILE A 122 -4.58 -8.28 -9.00
CA ILE A 122 -5.22 -8.69 -10.25
C ILE A 122 -6.75 -8.71 -10.06
N PRO A 123 -7.51 -7.93 -10.85
CA PRO A 123 -8.97 -7.98 -10.81
C PRO A 123 -9.50 -9.28 -11.40
N GLU A 124 -10.29 -10.03 -10.62
CA GLU A 124 -10.92 -11.28 -11.06
C GLU A 124 -12.41 -11.10 -11.38
N SER A 125 -13.08 -10.20 -10.64
CA SER A 125 -14.47 -9.80 -10.90
C SER A 125 -14.75 -8.42 -10.31
N ILE A 126 -16.03 -8.02 -10.31
CA ILE A 126 -16.46 -6.81 -9.61
C ILE A 126 -16.29 -6.88 -8.09
N ASP A 127 -16.24 -8.08 -7.51
CA ASP A 127 -16.21 -8.33 -6.06
C ASP A 127 -15.05 -9.24 -5.62
N THR A 128 -14.10 -9.53 -6.52
CA THR A 128 -12.95 -10.39 -6.20
C THR A 128 -11.67 -9.92 -6.89
N CYS A 129 -10.54 -10.08 -6.21
CA CYS A 129 -9.20 -9.95 -6.78
C CYS A 129 -8.29 -11.08 -6.26
N SER A 130 -7.23 -11.35 -7.01
CA SER A 130 -6.10 -12.16 -6.57
C SER A 130 -4.90 -11.24 -6.30
N ILE A 131 -4.13 -11.57 -5.26
CA ILE A 131 -2.92 -10.88 -4.87
C ILE A 131 -1.76 -11.83 -5.10
N HIS A 132 -0.79 -11.41 -5.90
CA HIS A 132 0.45 -12.13 -6.13
C HIS A 132 1.57 -11.43 -5.38
N GLU A 133 1.86 -11.90 -4.17
CA GLU A 133 2.89 -11.33 -3.31
C GLU A 133 4.20 -12.10 -3.44
N TYR A 134 5.28 -11.37 -3.70
CA TYR A 134 6.65 -11.85 -3.77
C TYR A 134 7.42 -11.29 -2.58
N ARG A 135 7.92 -12.17 -1.72
CA ARG A 135 8.70 -11.80 -0.55
C ARG A 135 10.18 -11.91 -0.84
N LEU A 136 10.90 -10.84 -0.54
CA LEU A 136 12.33 -10.73 -0.74
C LEU A 136 13.03 -10.33 0.56
N VAL A 137 14.28 -10.75 0.69
CA VAL A 137 15.14 -10.43 1.82
C VAL A 137 16.56 -10.19 1.32
N GLU A 138 17.37 -9.39 2.01
CA GLU A 138 18.79 -9.29 1.68
C GLU A 138 19.48 -10.67 1.68
N GLU A 139 20.33 -10.93 0.68
CA GLU A 139 20.95 -12.22 0.39
C GLU A 139 21.57 -12.89 1.61
N GLN A 140 22.26 -12.11 2.44
CA GLN A 140 22.93 -12.59 3.65
C GLN A 140 21.98 -13.20 4.69
N PHE A 141 20.67 -12.90 4.62
CA PHE A 141 19.65 -13.43 5.53
C PHE A 141 18.74 -14.48 4.90
N SER A 142 18.90 -14.77 3.60
CA SER A 142 18.02 -15.68 2.83
C SER A 142 18.01 -17.12 3.32
N GLN A 143 18.97 -17.53 4.14
CA GLN A 143 19.09 -18.88 4.71
C GLN A 143 18.71 -18.95 6.20
N HIS A 144 18.27 -17.84 6.82
CA HIS A 144 17.90 -17.80 8.23
C HIS A 144 16.39 -18.00 8.42
N GLN A 145 15.95 -19.26 8.40
CA GLN A 145 14.52 -19.60 8.43
C GLN A 145 13.78 -19.05 9.66
N ASP A 146 14.41 -18.99 10.82
CA ASP A 146 13.81 -18.39 12.02
C ASP A 146 13.53 -16.90 11.81
N PHE A 147 14.42 -16.17 11.15
CA PHE A 147 14.23 -14.76 10.84
C PHE A 147 13.14 -14.53 9.78
N LEU A 148 13.12 -15.34 8.71
CA LEU A 148 12.08 -15.27 7.68
C LEU A 148 10.69 -15.55 8.29
N ASN A 149 10.59 -16.62 9.08
CA ASN A 149 9.34 -16.98 9.75
C ASN A 149 8.88 -15.90 10.73
N ALA A 150 9.79 -15.29 11.49
CA ALA A 150 9.43 -14.22 12.42
C ALA A 150 8.87 -12.98 11.70
N PHE A 151 9.47 -12.60 10.56
CA PHE A 151 8.94 -11.53 9.73
C PHE A 151 7.58 -11.91 9.11
N ASP A 152 7.45 -13.12 8.56
CA ASP A 152 6.21 -13.58 7.94
C ASP A 152 5.04 -13.63 8.94
N GLN A 153 5.28 -14.07 10.18
CA GLN A 153 4.26 -14.07 11.23
C GLN A 153 3.86 -12.65 11.64
N TYR A 154 4.81 -11.73 11.69
CA TYR A 154 4.52 -10.32 11.95
C TYR A 154 3.67 -9.70 10.84
N MET A 155 4.00 -9.93 9.58
CA MET A 155 3.23 -9.42 8.44
C MET A 155 1.84 -10.01 8.36
N TYR A 156 1.69 -11.32 8.66
CA TYR A 156 0.39 -11.98 8.69
C TYR A 156 -0.61 -11.33 9.67
N GLU A 157 -0.14 -10.85 10.84
CA GLU A 157 -1.01 -10.11 11.78
C GLU A 157 -1.56 -8.83 11.14
N ILE A 158 -0.74 -8.08 10.41
CA ILE A 158 -1.13 -6.82 9.74
C ILE A 158 -2.08 -7.11 8.58
N GLU A 159 -1.72 -8.06 7.70
CA GLU A 159 -2.53 -8.45 6.55
C GLU A 159 -3.93 -8.95 6.97
N TYR A 160 -4.02 -9.65 8.09
CA TYR A 160 -5.30 -10.11 8.65
C TYR A 160 -6.17 -8.94 9.12
N GLU A 161 -5.58 -7.96 9.79
CA GLU A 161 -6.27 -6.74 10.23
C GLU A 161 -6.78 -5.94 9.00
N ASP A 162 -5.95 -5.79 7.96
CA ASP A 162 -6.34 -5.15 6.71
C ASP A 162 -7.47 -5.89 5.99
N HIS A 163 -7.42 -7.22 5.97
CA HIS A 163 -8.44 -8.05 5.32
C HIS A 163 -9.83 -7.83 5.92
N ASP A 164 -9.90 -7.71 7.25
CA ASP A 164 -11.14 -7.44 7.96
C ASP A 164 -11.67 -6.02 7.66
N LEU A 165 -10.79 -5.01 7.64
CA LEU A 165 -11.15 -3.63 7.29
C LEU A 165 -11.68 -3.53 5.84
N MET A 166 -10.92 -4.03 4.87
CA MET A 166 -11.28 -3.94 3.45
C MET A 166 -12.59 -4.69 3.16
N THR A 167 -12.83 -5.81 3.85
CA THR A 167 -14.08 -6.57 3.73
C THR A 167 -15.27 -5.74 4.19
N LYS A 168 -15.17 -5.05 5.33
CA LYS A 168 -16.22 -4.16 5.84
C LYS A 168 -16.49 -2.99 4.90
N ILE A 169 -15.43 -2.36 4.38
CA ILE A 169 -15.56 -1.26 3.41
C ILE A 169 -16.26 -1.76 2.14
N HIS A 170 -15.83 -2.88 1.58
CA HIS A 170 -16.41 -3.45 0.37
C HIS A 170 -17.88 -3.81 0.55
N GLN A 171 -18.25 -4.46 1.66
CA GLN A 171 -19.65 -4.78 1.97
C GLN A 171 -20.52 -3.53 2.07
N GLY A 172 -20.03 -2.47 2.72
CA GLY A 172 -20.74 -1.19 2.79
C GLY A 172 -20.95 -0.55 1.42
N ARG A 173 -19.91 -0.55 0.57
CA ARG A 173 -19.99 -0.02 -0.80
C ARG A 173 -20.96 -0.81 -1.67
N LYS A 174 -20.94 -2.14 -1.54
CA LYS A 174 -21.86 -3.04 -2.23
C LYS A 174 -23.31 -2.81 -1.81
N ALA A 175 -23.57 -2.62 -0.51
CA ALA A 175 -24.91 -2.33 -0.01
C ALA A 175 -25.46 -1.00 -0.54
N LEU A 176 -24.64 0.06 -0.57
CA LEU A 176 -25.01 1.35 -1.17
C LEU A 176 -25.35 1.21 -2.65
N TYR A 177 -24.50 0.51 -3.41
CA TYR A 177 -24.73 0.27 -4.84
C TYR A 177 -26.04 -0.47 -5.10
N GLN A 178 -26.34 -1.53 -4.34
CA GLN A 178 -27.59 -2.30 -4.46
C GLN A 178 -28.85 -1.46 -4.15
N GLN A 179 -28.71 -0.42 -3.34
CA GLN A 179 -29.77 0.53 -3.03
C GLN A 179 -29.86 1.69 -4.04
N GLY A 180 -29.01 1.72 -5.07
CA GLY A 180 -28.90 2.85 -6.00
C GLY A 180 -28.41 4.13 -5.32
N GLN A 181 -27.74 4.02 -4.18
CA GLN A 181 -27.21 5.14 -3.42
C GLN A 181 -25.72 5.32 -3.71
N GLN A 182 -25.29 6.57 -3.77
CA GLN A 182 -23.89 6.94 -3.86
C GLN A 182 -23.51 7.78 -2.64
N HIS A 183 -22.44 7.36 -1.96
CA HIS A 183 -21.87 8.12 -0.85
C HIS A 183 -20.43 8.50 -1.17
N CYS A 184 -20.14 9.80 -1.14
CA CYS A 184 -18.80 10.34 -1.27
C CYS A 184 -18.56 11.35 -0.16
N GLY A 185 -17.32 11.41 0.32
CA GLY A 185 -16.87 12.35 1.33
C GLY A 185 -15.55 12.97 0.88
N PRO A 186 -15.11 14.05 1.55
CA PRO A 186 -13.79 14.62 1.31
C PRO A 186 -12.69 13.64 1.76
N TYR A 187 -11.55 13.64 1.07
CA TYR A 187 -10.33 12.98 1.55
C TYR A 187 -9.70 13.81 2.67
N HIS A 188 -9.17 13.15 3.69
CA HIS A 188 -8.29 13.75 4.66
C HIS A 188 -7.00 14.21 3.98
N PRO A 189 -6.63 15.51 4.08
CA PRO A 189 -5.62 16.14 3.22
C PRO A 189 -4.21 15.54 3.31
N THR A 190 -3.90 14.85 4.40
CA THR A 190 -2.59 14.21 4.62
C THR A 190 -2.63 12.71 4.76
N LYS A 191 -3.79 12.12 5.12
CA LYS A 191 -3.90 10.69 5.43
C LYS A 191 -4.50 9.90 4.27
N GLU A 192 -5.39 10.53 3.50
CA GLU A 192 -6.06 9.91 2.34
C GLU A 192 -5.60 10.55 1.02
N ALA A 193 -4.51 11.33 1.04
CA ALA A 193 -3.95 11.97 -0.15
C ALA A 193 -3.50 10.95 -1.21
N GLY A 194 -3.05 9.76 -0.78
CA GLY A 194 -2.70 8.65 -1.68
C GLY A 194 -3.93 8.12 -2.43
N GLN A 195 -5.06 7.94 -1.73
CA GLN A 195 -6.32 7.53 -2.34
C GLN A 195 -6.80 8.57 -3.36
N GLN A 196 -6.72 9.85 -3.02
CA GLN A 196 -7.11 10.92 -3.95
C GLN A 196 -6.33 10.83 -5.27
N GLN A 197 -5.00 10.70 -5.19
CA GLN A 197 -4.13 10.60 -6.36
C GLN A 197 -4.43 9.36 -7.21
N PHE A 198 -4.65 8.21 -6.55
CA PHE A 198 -5.05 7.00 -7.26
C PHE A 198 -6.40 7.15 -7.96
N HIS A 199 -7.39 7.74 -7.30
CA HIS A 199 -8.69 8.00 -7.92
C HIS A 199 -8.59 8.94 -9.12
N ASP A 200 -7.75 9.97 -9.05
CA ASP A 200 -7.51 10.89 -10.16
C ASP A 200 -6.79 10.19 -11.32
N TYR A 201 -5.82 9.32 -11.03
CA TYR A 201 -5.20 8.43 -12.02
C TYR A 201 -6.24 7.54 -12.71
N ILE A 202 -7.10 6.87 -11.94
CA ILE A 202 -8.13 5.96 -12.48
C ILE A 202 -9.12 6.72 -13.37
N ARG A 203 -9.59 7.91 -12.96
CA ARG A 203 -10.49 8.73 -13.79
C ARG A 203 -9.84 9.17 -15.09
N ARG A 204 -8.52 9.42 -15.10
CA ARG A 204 -7.76 9.78 -16.30
C ARG A 204 -7.62 8.61 -17.27
N MET A 205 -7.36 7.41 -16.73
CA MET A 205 -7.09 6.19 -17.50
C MET A 205 -8.37 5.47 -17.95
N ILE A 206 -9.43 5.55 -17.15
CA ILE A 206 -10.75 4.99 -17.43
C ILE A 206 -11.74 6.15 -17.40
N PRO A 207 -11.82 6.95 -18.48
CA PRO A 207 -12.81 8.01 -18.55
C PRO A 207 -14.19 7.36 -18.45
N VAL A 208 -15.03 7.83 -17.54
CA VAL A 208 -16.43 7.38 -17.42
C VAL A 208 -17.33 8.59 -17.68
N SER A 209 -18.44 8.34 -18.34
CA SER A 209 -19.54 9.30 -18.49
C SER A 209 -20.18 9.55 -17.13
N LEU A 210 -20.92 10.65 -17.02
CA LEU A 210 -21.67 10.99 -15.81
C LEU A 210 -22.63 9.87 -15.39
N ASP A 211 -23.10 9.06 -16.34
CA ASP A 211 -24.01 7.93 -16.12
C ASP A 211 -23.27 6.60 -15.82
N GLY A 212 -21.95 6.64 -15.61
CA GLY A 212 -21.13 5.48 -15.21
C GLY A 212 -20.63 4.59 -16.35
N ASN A 213 -20.96 4.89 -17.61
CA ASN A 213 -20.45 4.14 -18.76
C ASN A 213 -19.02 4.56 -19.11
N ILE A 214 -18.11 3.61 -19.36
CA ILE A 214 -16.74 3.90 -19.81
C ILE A 214 -16.79 4.63 -21.17
N LEU A 215 -16.22 5.83 -21.22
CA LEU A 215 -16.08 6.67 -22.40
C LEU A 215 -14.78 6.32 -23.13
N GLY A 216 -14.92 5.89 -24.38
CA GLY A 216 -13.79 5.50 -25.23
C GLY A 216 -13.22 4.15 -24.78
N GLY A 217 -13.50 3.09 -25.53
CA GLY A 217 -13.00 1.75 -25.23
C GLY A 217 -11.48 1.71 -25.06
N LEU A 218 -11.00 0.70 -24.32
CA LEU A 218 -9.58 0.33 -24.22
C LEU A 218 -9.00 0.18 -25.64
N GLY A 219 -8.30 1.20 -26.14
CA GLY A 219 -7.72 1.20 -27.49
C GLY A 219 -7.87 2.51 -28.29
N ALA A 220 -8.64 3.50 -27.82
CA ALA A 220 -8.62 4.81 -28.48
C ALA A 220 -7.31 5.54 -28.15
N SER A 221 -6.36 5.50 -29.08
CA SER A 221 -5.17 6.35 -29.06
C SER A 221 -5.58 7.80 -28.86
N LYS A 222 -5.39 8.33 -27.65
CA LYS A 222 -5.46 9.77 -27.41
C LYS A 222 -4.23 10.37 -28.10
N LYS A 223 -4.43 11.00 -29.26
CA LYS A 223 -3.48 11.99 -29.76
C LYS A 223 -3.23 12.96 -28.60
N THR A 224 -2.00 12.98 -28.12
CA THR A 224 -1.53 13.89 -27.09
C THR A 224 -1.76 15.32 -27.58
N VAL A 225 -2.69 16.02 -26.93
CA VAL A 225 -2.69 17.47 -26.97
C VAL A 225 -1.88 17.90 -25.76
N SER A 226 -0.64 18.29 -26.00
CA SER A 226 0.21 18.93 -24.99
C SER A 226 -0.50 20.20 -24.49
N PRO A 227 -0.62 20.41 -23.17
CA PRO A 227 -1.08 21.70 -22.68
C PRO A 227 0.07 22.70 -22.87
N THR A 228 -0.10 23.63 -23.80
CA THR A 228 0.70 24.86 -23.82
C THR A 228 0.45 25.61 -22.52
N MET A 229 1.47 25.68 -21.67
CA MET A 229 1.48 26.57 -20.53
C MET A 229 1.60 28.01 -21.02
N ASP A 230 0.55 28.80 -20.87
CA ASP A 230 0.63 30.25 -20.98
C ASP A 230 1.42 30.77 -19.76
N VAL A 231 2.66 31.17 -20.01
CA VAL A 231 3.51 31.85 -19.03
C VAL A 231 2.99 33.28 -18.88
N VAL A 232 2.24 33.53 -17.81
CA VAL A 232 1.91 34.90 -17.38
C VAL A 232 3.15 35.50 -16.74
N LYS A 233 3.74 36.52 -17.37
CA LYS A 233 4.83 37.31 -16.77
C LYS A 233 4.27 38.21 -15.66
N PRO A 234 4.97 38.35 -14.53
CA PRO A 234 4.53 39.21 -13.43
C PRO A 234 4.60 40.69 -13.84
N SER A 235 3.58 41.45 -13.38
CA SER A 235 3.47 42.91 -13.45
C SER A 235 4.40 43.61 -12.45
#